data_AF-A4WYB3-F1
#
_entry.id   AF-A4WYB3-F1
#
_cell.length_a   1.000
_cell.length_b   1.000
_cell.length_c   1.000
_cell.angle_alpha   90.00
_cell.angle_beta   90.00
_cell.angle_gamma   90.00
#
_symmetry.space_group_name_H-M   'P 1'
#
loop_
_entity.id
_entity.type
_entity.pdbx_description
1 polymer ?
#
loop_
_entity_poly.entity_id
_entity_poly.type
_entity_poly.pdbx_seq_one_letter_code
_entity_poly.pdbx_strand_id
1 'polypeptide(L)' 'MVATRPVDFRCGHQALALIVQNELKLDPHSGVTVIFRSKRGDRLKILVWDGSGLVLIYKRLL' A
#
# COMPACT_ATOMS: atom_id res chain seq x y z
N MET A 1 -3.78 8.62 0.04
CA MET A 1 -4.48 8.22 -1.20
C MET A 1 -4.95 6.77 -1.06
N VAL A 2 -6.14 6.41 -1.58
CA VAL A 2 -6.66 5.04 -1.53
C VAL A 2 -6.55 4.40 -2.91
N ALA A 3 -5.89 3.25 -3.02
CA ALA A 3 -5.83 2.44 -4.23
C ALA A 3 -7.01 1.47 -4.26
N THR A 4 -7.87 1.60 -5.27
CA THR A 4 -9.12 0.82 -5.41
C THR A 4 -9.00 -0.35 -6.38
N ARG A 5 -7.91 -0.42 -7.17
CA ARG A 5 -7.65 -1.59 -8.01
C ARG A 5 -7.35 -2.82 -7.13
N PRO A 6 -7.88 -4.00 -7.46
CA PRO A 6 -7.58 -5.21 -6.71
C PRO A 6 -6.08 -5.51 -6.75
N VAL A 7 -5.44 -5.53 -5.57
CA VAL A 7 -4.05 -5.94 -5.42
C VAL A 7 -4.01 -7.32 -4.78
N ASP A 8 -3.01 -8.13 -5.13
CA ASP A 8 -2.75 -9.37 -4.41
C ASP A 8 -2.31 -9.05 -2.97
N PHE A 9 -3.15 -9.39 -2.00
CA PHE A 9 -2.89 -9.12 -0.59
C PHE A 9 -1.78 -10.01 0.01
N ARG A 10 -1.18 -10.91 -0.78
CA ARG A 10 0.06 -11.62 -0.43
C ARG A 10 1.32 -10.78 -0.66
N CYS A 11 1.25 -9.71 -1.45
CA CYS A 11 2.38 -8.82 -1.72
C CYS A 11 2.88 -8.11 -0.45
N GLY A 12 4.20 -8.12 -0.23
CA GLY A 12 4.88 -7.36 0.83
C GLY A 12 5.23 -5.92 0.43
N HIS A 13 6.05 -5.25 1.24
CA HIS A 13 6.45 -3.83 1.08
C HIS A 13 6.98 -3.51 -0.32
N GLN A 14 7.97 -4.26 -0.81
CA GLN A 14 8.61 -4.00 -2.12
C GLN A 14 7.65 -4.13 -3.30
N ALA A 15 6.85 -5.19 -3.33
CA ALA A 15 5.87 -5.39 -4.39
C ALA A 15 4.80 -4.29 -4.39
N LEU A 16 4.37 -3.84 -3.22
CA LEU A 16 3.42 -2.73 -3.11
C LEU A 16 4.05 -1.39 -3.52
N ALA A 17 5.31 -1.12 -3.13
CA ALA A 17 6.03 0.08 -3.57
C ALA A 17 6.18 0.13 -5.10
N LEU A 18 6.44 -1.01 -5.72
CA LEU A 18 6.50 -1.13 -7.19
C LEU A 18 5.16 -0.79 -7.84
N ILE A 19 4.03 -1.19 -7.24
CA ILE A 19 2.69 -0.82 -7.71
C ILE A 19 2.46 0.69 -7.57
N VAL A 20 2.84 1.29 -6.45
CA VAL A 20 2.76 2.75 -6.25
C VAL A 20 3.54 3.50 -7.35
N GLN A 21 4.75 3.04 -7.65
CA GLN A 21 5.59 3.64 -8.67
C GLN A 21 5.05 3.43 -10.09
N ASN A 22 4.73 2.18 -10.44
CA ASN A 22 4.43 1.83 -11.83
C ASN A 22 2.99 2.07 -12.23
N GLU A 23 2.02 1.80 -11.35
CA GLU A 23 0.61 1.94 -11.64
C GLU A 23 0.06 3.30 -11.21
N LEU A 24 0.44 3.77 -10.01
CA LEU A 24 -0.07 5.03 -9.48
C LEU A 24 0.78 6.24 -9.88
N LYS A 25 1.97 6.01 -10.46
CA LYS A 25 2.93 7.05 -10.89
C LYS A 25 3.32 8.00 -9.76
N LEU A 26 3.48 7.45 -8.55
CA LEU A 26 3.90 8.19 -7.36
C LEU A 26 5.23 7.67 -6.83
N ASP A 27 5.96 8.51 -6.11
CA ASP A 27 7.16 8.09 -5.39
C ASP A 27 6.78 7.45 -4.04
N PRO A 28 7.01 6.14 -3.84
CA PRO A 28 6.72 5.46 -2.57
C PRO A 28 7.63 5.90 -1.41
N HIS A 29 8.76 6.58 -1.67
CA HIS A 29 9.67 7.12 -0.66
C HIS A 29 9.44 8.61 -0.37
N SER A 30 8.33 9.16 -0.84
CA SER A 30 7.88 10.50 -0.50
C SER A 30 6.91 10.47 0.70
N GLY A 31 6.47 11.63 1.18
CA GLY A 31 5.45 11.75 2.24
C GLY A 31 4.06 11.21 1.89
N VAL A 32 3.92 10.40 0.83
CA VAL A 32 2.64 9.83 0.42
C VAL A 32 2.29 8.60 1.25
N THR A 33 1.04 8.53 1.67
CA THR A 33 0.43 7.34 2.27
C THR A 33 -0.50 6.69 1.28
N VAL A 34 -0.29 5.39 1.00
CA VAL A 34 -1.13 4.62 0.08
C VAL A 34 -1.85 3.51 0.84
N ILE A 35 -3.19 3.49 0.73
CA ILE A 35 -4.05 2.49 1.35
C ILE A 35 -4.54 1.52 0.28
N PHE A 36 -4.19 0.25 0.42
CA PHE A 36 -4.72 -0.86 -0.35
C PHE A 36 -5.84 -1.53 0.43
N ARG A 37 -6.92 -1.94 -0.26
CA ARG A 37 -8.04 -2.69 0.33
C ARG A 37 -8.19 -4.06 -0.32
N SER A 38 -8.48 -5.09 0.48
CA SER A 38 -8.68 -6.44 -0.04
C SER A 38 -9.93 -6.49 -0.90
N LYS A 39 -9.98 -7.43 -1.86
CA LYS A 39 -11.18 -7.66 -2.67
C LYS A 39 -12.43 -7.97 -1.82
N ARG A 40 -12.25 -8.63 -0.67
CA ARG A 40 -13.33 -8.93 0.29
C ARG A 40 -13.71 -7.73 1.17
N GLY A 41 -12.94 -6.65 1.15
CA GLY A 41 -13.18 -5.44 1.92
C GLY A 41 -12.85 -5.54 3.42
N ASP A 42 -12.37 -6.69 3.89
CA ASP A 42 -12.09 -7.06 5.29
C ASP A 42 -10.66 -6.74 5.75
N ARG A 43 -9.77 -6.31 4.84
CA ARG A 43 -8.36 -6.06 5.16
C ARG A 43 -7.86 -4.82 4.46
N LEU A 44 -6.96 -4.12 5.14
CA LEU A 44 -6.21 -2.98 4.64
C LEU A 44 -4.71 -3.24 4.76
N LYS A 45 -3.99 -2.78 3.75
CA LYS A 45 -2.53 -2.61 3.79
C LYS A 45 -2.23 -1.14 3.57
N ILE A 46 -1.51 -0.51 4.48
CA ILE A 46 -1.16 0.92 4.38
C ILE A 46 0.35 1.01 4.25
N LEU A 47 0.83 1.54 3.13
CA LEU A 47 2.24 1.76 2.86
C LEU A 47 2.58 3.24 3.09
N VAL A 48 3.60 3.49 3.91
CA VAL A 48 4.06 4.83 4.30
C VAL A 48 5.59 4.85 4.31
N TRP A 49 6.19 5.97 3.90
CA TRP A 49 7.60 6.27 4.15
C TRP A 49 7.74 7.12 5.41
N ASP A 50 8.58 6.72 6.36
CA ASP A 50 8.78 7.42 7.63
C ASP A 50 10.01 8.35 7.66
N GLY A 51 10.72 8.48 6.54
CA GLY A 51 12.00 9.21 6.46
C GLY A 51 13.22 8.28 6.48
N SER A 52 13.09 7.08 7.01
CA SER A 52 14.16 6.08 7.13
C SER A 52 13.87 4.77 6.40
N GLY A 53 12.59 4.41 6.26
CA GLY A 53 12.17 3.13 5.71
C GLY A 53 10.70 3.12 5.27
N LEU A 54 10.37 2.09 4.48
CA LEU A 54 8.98 1.76 4.16
C LEU A 54 8.34 1.00 5.32
N VAL A 55 7.23 1.53 5.81
CA VAL A 55 6.39 0.92 6.83
C VAL A 55 5.13 0.36 6.17
N LEU A 56 4.81 -0.90 6.48
CA LEU A 56 3.55 -1.53 6.04
C LEU A 56 2.69 -1.87 7.26
N ILE A 57 1.56 -1.19 7.37
CA ILE A 57 0.55 -1.46 8.38
C ILE A 57 -0.47 -2.43 7.80
N TYR A 58 -0.72 -3.53 8.49
CA TYR A 58 -1.77 -4.49 8.15
C TYR A 58 -2.92 -4.39 9.15
N LYS A 59 -4.12 -4.08 8.67
CA LYS A 59 -5.33 -3.94 9.51
C LYS A 59 -6.43 -4.86 8.99
N ARG A 60 -7.02 -5.66 9.89
CA ARG A 60 -8.28 -6.37 9.63
C ARG A 60 -9.45 -5.50 10.07
N LEU A 61 -10.48 -5.44 9.24
CA LEU A 61 -11.75 -4.78 9.51
C LEU A 61 -12.74 -5.84 9.97
N LEU A 62 -13.56 -5.49 10.97
CA LEU A 62 -14.66 -6.30 11.49
C LEU A 62 -15.91 -6.09 10.64
#